data_AF-A0A2D5WKE6-F1
#
_entry.id   AF-A0A2D5WKE6-F1
#
_cell.length_a   1.000
_cell.length_b   1.000
_cell.length_c   1.000
_cell.angle_alpha   90.00
_cell.angle_beta   90.00
_cell.angle_gamma   90.00
#
_symmetry.space_group_name_H-M   'P 1'
#
loop_
_entity.id
_entity.type
_entity.pdbx_description
1 polymer ?
#
loop_
_entity_poly.entity_id
_entity_poly.type
_entity_poly.pdbx_seq_one_letter_code
_entity_poly.pdbx_strand_id
1 'polypeptide(L)'
;MTGLDLTFFAETLSRGLKHFLKEENVKVKELDFKELENNIIMELELPYNQQMKTPTQLLNNFTKKNIILIKLSRLKILVKTLMSRLCYGVS
;
A
#
# COMPACT_ATOMS: atom_id res chain seq x y z
N MET A 1 -6.60 -10.32 -28.98
CA MET A 1 -6.61 -9.88 -27.57
C MET A 1 -5.73 -8.66 -27.48
N THR A 2 -6.28 -7.50 -27.12
CA THR A 2 -5.48 -6.30 -26.84
C THR A 2 -4.50 -6.66 -25.73
N GLY A 3 -3.20 -6.64 -26.03
CA GLY A 3 -2.16 -6.91 -25.05
C GLY A 3 -2.40 -6.04 -23.84
N LEU A 4 -2.55 -6.67 -22.68
CA LEU A 4 -2.71 -5.95 -21.43
C LEU A 4 -1.43 -5.14 -21.23
N ASP A 5 -1.55 -3.81 -21.21
CA ASP A 5 -0.43 -2.94 -20.90
C ASP A 5 -0.07 -3.16 -19.42
N LEU A 6 0.91 -4.04 -19.20
CA LEU A 6 1.36 -4.45 -17.87
C LEU A 6 1.89 -3.27 -17.09
N THR A 7 2.50 -2.30 -17.76
CA THR A 7 2.98 -1.05 -17.15
C THR A 7 1.79 -0.25 -16.64
N PHE A 8 0.80 0.02 -17.50
CA PHE A 8 -0.41 0.74 -17.08
C PHE A 8 -1.17 0.02 -15.95
N PHE A 9 -1.22 -1.31 -16.00
CA PHE A 9 -1.86 -2.12 -14.96
C PHE A 9 -1.13 -2.02 -13.62
N ALA A 10 0.20 -2.18 -13.62
CA ALA A 10 1.02 -2.07 -12.42
C ALA A 10 0.96 -0.67 -11.81
N GLU A 11 1.03 0.38 -12.63
CA GLU A 11 0.86 1.77 -12.19
C GLU A 11 -0.51 2.01 -11.56
N THR A 12 -1.58 1.47 -12.17
CA THR A 12 -2.94 1.62 -11.65
C THR A 12 -3.09 0.98 -10.27
N LEU A 13 -2.56 -0.23 -10.08
CA LEU A 13 -2.57 -0.92 -8.79
C LEU A 13 -1.76 -0.16 -7.73
N SER A 14 -0.54 0.26 -8.08
CA SER A 14 0.34 1.00 -7.18
C SER A 14 -0.24 2.36 -6.79
N ARG A 15 -0.91 3.06 -7.73
CA ARG A 15 -1.62 4.31 -7.46
C ARG A 15 -2.80 4.10 -6.51
N GLY A 16 -3.61 3.06 -6.71
CA GLY A 16 -4.70 2.71 -5.82
C GLY A 16 -4.22 2.43 -4.39
N LEU A 17 -3.13 1.64 -4.27
CA LEU A 17 -2.53 1.33 -2.98
C LEU A 17 -1.93 2.57 -2.30
N LYS A 18 -1.26 3.43 -3.07
CA LYS A 18 -0.71 4.71 -2.57
C LYS A 18 -1.79 5.62 -2.02
N HIS A 19 -2.94 5.70 -2.71
CA HIS A 19 -4.10 6.45 -2.22
C HIS A 19 -4.59 5.91 -0.89
N PHE A 20 -4.83 4.59 -0.81
CA PHE A 20 -5.27 3.92 0.42
C PHE A 20 -4.31 4.17 1.60
N LEU A 21 -3.00 4.04 1.38
CA LEU A 21 -2.00 4.26 2.44
C LEU A 21 -1.95 5.74 2.88
N LYS A 22 -2.18 6.67 1.96
CA LYS A 22 -2.25 8.10 2.29
C LYS A 22 -3.47 8.42 3.15
N GLU A 23 -4.63 7.82 2.87
CA GLU A 23 -5.83 7.94 3.72
C GLU A 23 -5.59 7.40 5.14
N GLU A 24 -4.83 6.31 5.24
CA GLU A 24 -4.39 5.74 6.52
C GLU A 24 -3.21 6.50 7.17
N ASN A 25 -2.82 7.68 6.66
CA ASN A 25 -1.70 8.49 7.16
C ASN A 25 -0.34 7.76 7.18
N VAL A 26 -0.17 6.76 6.33
CA VAL A 26 1.10 6.04 6.18
C VAL A 26 1.93 6.66 5.06
N LYS A 27 3.15 7.09 5.42
CA LYS A 27 4.13 7.58 4.46
C LYS A 27 5.03 6.43 4.04
N VAL A 28 4.93 6.04 2.77
CA VAL A 28 5.82 5.06 2.11
C VAL A 28 6.64 5.80 1.06
N LYS A 29 7.88 5.37 0.80
CA LYS A 29 8.75 6.05 -0.15
C LYS A 29 8.30 5.73 -1.58
N GLU A 30 8.49 6.68 -2.49
CA GLU A 30 8.16 6.47 -3.91
C GLU A 30 8.95 5.30 -4.52
N LEU A 31 10.19 5.09 -4.07
CA LEU A 31 11.02 3.97 -4.49
C LEU A 31 10.39 2.61 -4.16
N ASP A 32 9.71 2.49 -3.02
CA ASP A 32 9.04 1.24 -2.65
C ASP A 32 7.87 0.95 -3.60
N PHE A 33 7.15 1.98 -4.06
CA PHE A 33 6.08 1.83 -5.06
C PHE A 33 6.64 1.44 -6.43
N LYS A 34 7.77 2.02 -6.86
CA LYS A 34 8.45 1.60 -8.09
C LYS A 34 8.91 0.14 -8.04
N GLU A 35 9.39 -0.31 -6.88
CA GLU A 35 9.76 -1.71 -6.67
C GLU A 35 8.52 -2.62 -6.77
N LEU A 36 7.38 -2.21 -6.21
CA LEU A 36 6.12 -2.93 -6.34
C LEU A 36 5.64 -3.03 -7.79
N GLU A 37 5.70 -1.92 -8.56
CA GLU A 37 5.36 -1.90 -9.98
C GLU A 37 6.21 -2.89 -10.77
N ASN A 38 7.53 -2.83 -10.60
CA ASN A 38 8.47 -3.74 -11.26
C ASN A 38 8.19 -5.20 -10.89
N ASN A 39 7.92 -5.49 -9.62
CA ASN A 39 7.59 -6.85 -9.18
C ASN A 39 6.29 -7.37 -9.82
N ILE A 40 5.26 -6.52 -9.97
CA ILE A 40 4.01 -6.89 -10.65
C ILE A 40 4.26 -7.17 -12.13
N ILE A 41 5.04 -6.30 -12.79
CA ILE A 41 5.37 -6.46 -14.22
C ILE A 41 6.16 -7.76 -14.43
N MET A 42 7.25 -7.95 -13.70
CA MET A 42 8.11 -9.15 -13.82
C MET A 42 7.33 -10.44 -13.59
N GLU A 43 6.39 -10.44 -12.63
CA GLU A 43 5.57 -11.62 -12.34
C GLU A 43 4.55 -11.89 -13.45
N LEU A 44 3.92 -10.85 -14.00
CA LEU A 44 2.89 -11.00 -15.05
C LEU A 44 3.47 -11.16 -16.46
N GLU A 45 4.73 -10.81 -16.68
CA GLU A 45 5.48 -11.11 -17.89
C GLU A 45 5.77 -12.62 -18.02
N LEU A 46 5.81 -13.35 -16.89
CA LEU A 46 5.97 -14.79 -16.92
C LEU A 46 4.71 -15.48 -17.46
N PRO A 47 4.88 -16.58 -18.23
CA PRO A 47 3.80 -17.49 -18.56
C PRO A 47 3.00 -17.89 -17.32
N TYR A 48 1.69 -18.02 -17.46
CA TYR A 48 0.76 -18.27 -16.34
C TYR A 48 1.18 -19.45 -15.44
N ASN A 49 1.72 -20.52 -16.01
CA ASN A 49 2.20 -21.71 -15.28
C ASN A 49 3.52 -21.49 -14.52
N GLN A 50 4.20 -20.37 -14.76
CA GLN A 50 5.45 -19.97 -14.10
C GLN A 50 5.25 -18.82 -13.11
N GLN A 51 4.04 -18.24 -13.04
CA GLN A 51 3.70 -17.24 -12.03
C GLN A 51 3.61 -17.90 -10.66
N MET A 52 4.43 -17.43 -9.73
CA MET A 52 4.45 -17.83 -8.33
C MET A 52 3.46 -17.04 -7.48
N LYS A 53 3.13 -15.80 -7.89
CA LYS A 53 2.29 -14.89 -7.10
C LYS A 53 1.27 -14.18 -7.98
N THR A 54 0.07 -14.07 -7.44
CA THR A 54 -0.97 -13.19 -8.01
C THR A 54 -0.67 -11.73 -7.67
N PRO A 55 -1.15 -10.77 -8.48
CA PRO A 55 -1.06 -9.34 -8.15
C PRO A 55 -1.59 -9.03 -6.74
N THR A 56 -2.70 -9.67 -6.33
CA THR A 56 -3.26 -9.54 -4.98
C THR A 56 -2.30 -9.99 -3.89
N GLN A 57 -1.55 -11.08 -4.10
CA GLN A 57 -0.54 -11.55 -3.15
C GLN A 57 0.64 -10.59 -3.06
N LEU A 58 1.09 -10.01 -4.18
CA LEU A 58 2.14 -8.98 -4.19
C LEU A 58 1.72 -7.73 -3.40
N LEU A 59 0.50 -7.23 -3.64
CA LEU A 59 -0.08 -6.10 -2.92
C LEU A 59 -0.24 -6.39 -1.41
N ASN A 60 -0.69 -7.59 -1.05
CA ASN A 60 -0.84 -7.98 0.34
C ASN A 60 0.52 -8.07 1.05
N ASN A 61 1.54 -8.61 0.40
CA ASN A 61 2.89 -8.66 0.96
C ASN A 61 3.47 -7.27 1.18
N PHE A 62 3.29 -6.36 0.21
CA PHE A 62 3.67 -4.96 0.35
C PHE A 62 2.96 -4.29 1.52
N THR A 63 1.64 -4.51 1.62
CA THR A 63 0.81 -3.91 2.68
C THR A 63 1.18 -4.49 4.05
N LYS A 64 1.44 -5.79 4.16
CA LYS A 64 1.88 -6.45 5.41
C LYS A 64 3.19 -5.88 5.93
N LYS A 65 4.17 -5.64 5.05
CA LYS A 65 5.43 -4.95 5.41
C LYS A 65 5.16 -3.57 6.03
N ASN A 66 4.10 -2.90 5.58
CA ASN A 66 3.70 -1.56 6.03
C ASN A 66 2.56 -1.55 7.07
N ILE A 67 1.92 -2.69 7.42
CA ILE A 67 0.79 -2.78 8.36
C ILE A 67 1.19 -2.39 9.78
N ILE A 68 2.44 -2.63 10.16
CA ILE A 68 2.99 -2.13 11.43
C ILE A 68 2.88 -0.60 11.47
N LEU A 69 3.16 0.07 10.35
CA LEU A 69 3.02 1.53 10.23
C LEU A 69 1.54 1.96 10.27
N ILE A 70 0.64 1.20 9.64
CA ILE A 70 -0.81 1.46 9.70
C ILE A 70 -1.32 1.37 11.15
N LYS A 71 -1.00 0.29 11.88
CA LYS A 71 -1.39 0.15 13.29
C LYS A 71 -0.84 1.27 14.17
N LEU A 72 0.42 1.64 13.98
CA LEU A 72 1.07 2.73 14.73
C LEU A 72 0.45 4.11 14.41
N SER A 73 0.08 4.36 13.15
CA SER A 73 -0.55 5.62 12.74
C SER A 73 -1.95 5.78 13.37
N ARG A 74 -2.77 4.72 13.36
CA ARG A 74 -4.07 4.70 14.05
C ARG A 74 -3.93 4.92 15.56
N LEU A 75 -2.94 4.27 16.19
CA LEU A 75 -2.65 4.46 17.61
C LEU A 75 -2.25 5.92 17.92
N LYS A 76 -1.40 6.53 17.09
CA LYS A 76 -1.00 7.94 17.23
C LYS A 76 -2.19 8.90 17.11
N ILE A 77 -3.09 8.67 16.15
CA ILE A 77 -4.32 9.48 16.00
C ILE A 77 -5.22 9.34 17.23
N LEU A 78 -5.39 8.12 17.73
CA LEU A 78 -6.19 7.84 18.93
C LEU A 78 -5.62 8.52 20.16
N VAL A 79 -4.30 8.44 20.37
CA VAL A 79 -3.59 9.12 21.46
C VAL A 79 -3.72 10.64 21.34
N LYS A 80 -3.53 11.21 20.14
CA LYS A 80 -3.68 12.65 19.91
C LYS A 80 -5.12 13.12 20.18
N THR A 81 -6.12 12.33 19.79
CA THR A 81 -7.53 12.61 20.05
C THR A 81 -7.86 12.54 21.54
N LEU A 82 -7.39 11.50 22.24
CA LEU A 82 -7.51 11.37 23.70
C LEU A 82 -6.86 12.54 24.43
N MET A 83 -5.62 12.89 24.07
CA MET A 83 -4.90 14.02 24.66
C MET A 83 -5.63 15.34 24.41
N SER A 84 -6.18 15.57 23.22
CA SER A 84 -6.98 16.77 22.96
C SER A 84 -8.24 16.82 23.85
N ARG A 85 -8.94 15.69 24.03
CA ARG A 85 -10.12 15.65 24.90
C ARG A 85 -9.78 15.83 26.38
N LEU A 86 -8.61 15.37 26.83
CA LEU A 86 -8.12 15.59 28.18
C LEU A 86 -7.70 17.06 28.41
N CYS A 87 -7.07 17.71 27.42
CA CYS A 87 -6.63 19.10 27.54
C CYS A 87 -7.77 20.12 27.43
N TYR A 88 -8.86 19.81 26.71
CA TYR A 88 -10.03 20.69 26.56
C TYR A 88 -11.23 20.30 27.45
N GLY A 89 -11.10 19.25 28.28
CA GLY A 89 -12.15 18.70 29.14
C GLY A 89 -12.17 19.25 30.57
N VAL A 90 -11.51 20.39 30.83
CA VAL A 90 -11.57 21.10 32.12
C VAL A 90 -12.04 22.53 31.85
N SER A 91 -13.35 22.72 31.76
CA SER A 91 -14.04 23.99 31.98
C SER A 91 -15.46 23.69 32.44
#